data_AF-G8PP94-F1
#
_entry.id   AF-G8PP94-F1
#
_cell.length_a   1.000
_cell.length_b   1.000
_cell.length_c   1.000
_cell.angle_alpha   90.00
_cell.angle_beta   90.00
_cell.angle_gamma   90.00
#
_symmetry.space_group_name_H-M   'P 1'
#
loop_
_entity.id
_entity.type
_entity.pdbx_description
1 polymer ?
#
loop_
_entity_poly.entity_id
_entity_poly.type
_entity_poly.pdbx_seq_one_letter_code
_entity_poly.pdbx_strand_id
1 'polypeptide(L)'
;MSEIYGSWWWPYVMILVAGFLATECWRWIGVFASGKLREDSLLFAWVRAVATALIAGIIARLVLFPDGVLGDVPIWLRLAAVAGGVVGYKLLNDRLMAGIVSAEFVLIGGWAFLI
;
A
#
# COMPACT_ATOMS: atom_id res chain seq x y z
N MET A 1 -26.65 -7.36 -26.81
CA MET A 1 -25.41 -6.95 -26.09
C MET A 1 -25.54 -5.57 -25.42
N SER A 2 -26.13 -4.56 -26.06
CA SER A 2 -26.31 -3.20 -25.51
C SER A 2 -27.14 -3.11 -24.21
N GLU A 3 -28.17 -3.95 -24.04
CA GLU A 3 -29.02 -3.95 -22.83
C GLU A 3 -28.28 -4.42 -21.56
N ILE A 4 -27.27 -5.28 -21.70
CA ILE A 4 -26.48 -5.78 -20.57
C ILE A 4 -25.58 -4.66 -20.02
N TYR A 5 -24.95 -3.88 -20.90
CA TYR A 5 -24.08 -2.77 -20.50
C TYR A 5 -24.83 -1.62 -19.79
N GLY A 6 -26.13 -1.44 -20.07
CA GLY A 6 -26.97 -0.43 -19.41
C GLY A 6 -27.56 -0.89 -18.06
N SER A 7 -27.32 -2.13 -17.65
CA SER A 7 -27.89 -2.68 -16.42
C SER A 7 -27.15 -2.19 -15.17
N TRP A 8 -27.89 -1.77 -14.14
CA TRP A 8 -27.33 -1.23 -12.89
C TRP A 8 -26.37 -2.19 -12.16
N TRP A 9 -26.54 -3.50 -12.35
CA TRP A 9 -25.73 -4.54 -11.70
C TRP A 9 -24.46 -4.90 -12.47
N TRP A 10 -24.42 -4.61 -13.78
CA TRP A 10 -23.34 -5.04 -14.68
C TRP A 10 -21.95 -4.47 -14.30
N PRO A 11 -21.80 -3.20 -13.88
CA PRO A 11 -20.52 -2.67 -13.40
C PRO A 11 -19.92 -3.46 -12.23
N TYR A 12 -20.75 -3.95 -11.30
CA TYR A 12 -20.26 -4.73 -10.15
C TYR A 12 -19.71 -6.09 -10.57
N VAL A 13 -20.34 -6.75 -11.54
CA VAL A 13 -19.83 -8.01 -12.10
C VAL A 13 -18.52 -7.76 -12.84
N MET A 14 -18.41 -6.66 -13.59
CA MET A 14 -17.16 -6.27 -14.23
C MET A 14 -16.05 -6.01 -13.21
N ILE A 15 -16.34 -5.28 -12.12
CA ILE A 15 -15.38 -5.05 -11.02
C ILE A 15 -14.98 -6.37 -10.37
N LEU A 16 -15.94 -7.26 -10.10
CA LEU A 16 -15.68 -8.56 -9.50
C LEU A 16 -14.75 -9.38 -10.39
N VAL A 17 -15.08 -9.55 -11.67
CA VAL A 17 -14.29 -10.39 -12.59
C VAL A 17 -12.96 -9.75 -12.91
N ALA A 18 -12.92 -8.46 -13.23
CA ALA A 18 -11.67 -7.76 -13.54
C ALA A 18 -10.75 -7.68 -12.32
N GLY A 19 -11.28 -7.34 -11.14
CA GLY A 19 -10.52 -7.28 -9.88
C GLY A 19 -10.02 -8.66 -9.45
N PHE A 20 -10.87 -9.69 -9.55
CA PHE A 20 -10.49 -11.07 -9.25
C PHE A 20 -9.39 -11.57 -10.20
N LEU A 21 -9.55 -11.38 -11.51
CA LEU A 21 -8.53 -11.81 -12.48
C LEU A 21 -7.22 -11.01 -12.34
N ALA A 22 -7.29 -9.71 -12.06
CA ALA A 22 -6.11 -8.88 -11.89
C ALA A 22 -5.27 -9.28 -10.65
N THR A 23 -5.91 -9.79 -9.60
CA THR A 23 -5.24 -10.14 -8.34
C THR A 23 -4.94 -11.63 -8.24
N GLU A 24 -5.95 -12.49 -8.46
CA GLU A 24 -5.85 -13.90 -8.13
C GLU A 24 -5.12 -14.74 -9.15
N CYS A 25 -5.14 -14.36 -10.43
CA CYS A 25 -4.33 -15.03 -11.44
C CYS A 25 -2.85 -15.06 -11.02
N TRP A 26 -2.32 -13.93 -10.53
CA TRP A 26 -0.94 -13.85 -10.06
C TRP A 26 -0.72 -14.58 -8.74
N ARG A 27 -1.69 -14.54 -7.82
CA ARG A 27 -1.59 -15.28 -6.55
C ARG A 27 -1.49 -16.78 -6.78
N TRP A 28 -2.32 -17.33 -7.67
CA TRP A 28 -2.29 -18.76 -7.99
C TRP A 28 -1.00 -19.17 -8.72
N ILE A 29 -0.50 -18.36 -9.65
CA ILE A 29 0.81 -18.59 -10.28
C ILE A 29 1.91 -18.64 -9.22
N GLY A 30 1.87 -17.73 -8.24
CA GLY A 30 2.79 -17.73 -7.11
C GLY A 30 2.72 -19.01 -6.27
N VAL A 31 1.52 -19.51 -5.98
CA VAL A 31 1.33 -20.78 -5.25
C VAL A 31 1.98 -21.94 -6.00
N PHE A 32 1.72 -22.09 -7.30
CA PHE A 32 2.29 -23.17 -8.10
C PHE A 32 3.82 -23.05 -8.28
N ALA A 33 4.33 -21.82 -8.35
CA ALA A 33 5.77 -21.57 -8.44
C ALA A 33 6.47 -21.81 -7.09
N SER A 34 5.83 -21.47 -5.96
CA SER A 34 6.47 -21.45 -4.63
C SER A 34 7.05 -22.79 -4.20
N GLY A 35 6.39 -23.91 -4.52
CA GLY A 35 6.87 -25.25 -4.14
C GLY A 35 8.18 -25.67 -4.82
N LYS A 36 8.64 -24.94 -5.85
CA LYS A 36 9.89 -25.23 -6.57
C LYS A 36 11.02 -24.25 -6.24
N LEU A 37 10.75 -23.16 -5.51
CA LEU A 37 11.77 -22.19 -5.12
C LEU A 37 12.35 -22.56 -3.76
N ARG A 38 13.67 -22.74 -3.71
CA ARG A 38 14.38 -22.83 -2.43
C ARG A 38 14.59 -21.44 -1.85
N GLU A 39 14.36 -21.30 -0.54
CA GLU A 39 14.47 -20.02 0.17
C GLU A 39 15.89 -19.45 0.24
N ASP A 40 16.89 -20.32 0.09
CA ASP A 40 18.32 -20.01 0.03
C ASP A 40 18.80 -19.66 -1.39
N SER A 41 17.92 -19.69 -2.39
CA SER A 41 18.28 -19.34 -3.75
C SER A 41 18.46 -17.82 -3.94
N LEU A 42 19.47 -17.46 -4.73
CA LEU A 42 19.73 -16.07 -5.13
C LEU A 42 18.52 -15.44 -5.83
N LEU A 43 17.79 -16.22 -6.63
CA LEU A 43 16.58 -15.74 -7.30
C LEU A 43 15.50 -15.33 -6.29
N PHE A 44 15.26 -16.13 -5.25
CA PHE A 44 14.26 -15.79 -4.24
C PHE A 44 14.67 -14.57 -3.40
N ALA A 45 15.96 -14.44 -3.07
CA ALA A 45 16.49 -13.22 -2.45
C ALA A 45 16.28 -11.98 -3.34
N TRP A 46 16.55 -12.09 -4.64
CA TRP A 46 16.33 -11.01 -5.60
C TRP A 46 14.86 -10.61 -5.69
N VAL A 47 13.94 -11.57 -5.83
CA VAL A 47 12.49 -11.29 -5.88
C VAL A 47 12.01 -10.59 -4.61
N ARG A 48 12.44 -11.05 -3.42
CA ARG A 48 12.10 -10.40 -2.14
C ARG A 48 12.63 -8.96 -2.06
N ALA A 49 13.86 -8.73 -2.53
CA ALA A 49 14.45 -7.40 -2.57
C ALA A 49 13.67 -6.47 -3.52
N VAL A 50 13.29 -6.95 -4.71
CA VAL A 50 12.46 -6.20 -5.65
C VAL A 50 11.09 -5.88 -5.06
N ALA A 51 10.42 -6.86 -4.43
CA ALA A 51 9.10 -6.66 -3.83
C ALA A 51 9.13 -5.59 -2.72
N THR A 52 10.11 -5.67 -1.82
CA THR A 52 10.27 -4.67 -0.75
C THR A 52 10.66 -3.29 -1.28
N ALA A 53 11.55 -3.22 -2.30
CA ALA A 53 11.93 -1.98 -2.94
C ALA A 53 10.75 -1.31 -3.68
N LEU A 54 9.88 -2.08 -4.33
CA LEU A 54 8.67 -1.56 -4.97
C LEU A 54 7.73 -0.91 -3.96
N ILE A 55 7.45 -1.58 -2.84
CA ILE A 55 6.60 -1.02 -1.78
C ILE A 55 7.23 0.25 -1.21
N ALA A 56 8.53 0.22 -0.90
CA ALA A 56 9.25 1.38 -0.40
C ALA A 56 9.23 2.55 -1.41
N GLY A 57 9.39 2.27 -2.70
CA GLY A 57 9.33 3.27 -3.76
C GLY A 57 7.96 3.91 -3.90
N ILE A 58 6.88 3.13 -3.78
CA ILE A 58 5.51 3.65 -3.79
C ILE A 58 5.27 4.55 -2.57
N ILE A 59 5.69 4.12 -1.37
CA ILE A 59 5.57 4.94 -0.16
C ILE A 59 6.38 6.24 -0.31
N ALA A 60 7.61 6.16 -0.81
CA ALA A 60 8.45 7.33 -1.06
C ALA A 60 7.80 8.30 -2.05
N ARG A 61 7.17 7.80 -3.13
CA ARG A 61 6.39 8.64 -4.06
C ARG A 61 5.25 9.35 -3.34
N LEU A 62 4.46 8.64 -2.54
CA LEU A 62 3.35 9.24 -1.79
C LEU A 62 3.83 10.30 -0.78
N VAL A 63 5.01 10.12 -0.18
CA VAL A 63 5.57 11.06 0.79
C VAL A 63 6.21 12.27 0.13
N LEU A 64 6.93 12.10 -0.98
CA LEU A 64 7.70 13.18 -1.62
C LEU A 64 6.90 13.91 -2.70
N PHE A 65 6.17 13.15 -3.52
CA PHE A 65 5.40 13.63 -4.68
C PHE A 65 3.94 13.14 -4.62
N PRO A 66 3.17 13.54 -3.58
CA PRO A 66 1.77 13.18 -3.45
C PRO A 66 0.89 13.84 -4.52
N ASP A 67 -0.20 13.16 -4.84
CA ASP A 67 -1.28 13.64 -5.68
C ASP A 67 -2.52 13.96 -4.82
N GLY A 68 -3.36 14.92 -5.24
CA GLY A 68 -4.60 15.28 -4.54
C GLY A 68 -4.38 16.08 -3.24
N VAL A 69 -5.28 15.92 -2.26
CA VAL A 69 -5.32 16.71 -0.99
C VAL A 69 -4.04 16.58 -0.17
N LEU A 70 -3.34 15.45 -0.25
CA LEU A 70 -2.06 15.26 0.43
C LEU A 70 -0.95 16.15 -0.16
N GLY A 71 -1.14 16.67 -1.38
CA GLY A 71 -0.29 17.66 -2.03
C GLY A 71 -0.26 19.01 -1.33
N ASP A 72 -1.37 19.39 -0.68
CA ASP A 72 -1.47 20.65 0.06
C ASP A 72 -0.72 20.59 1.40
N VAL A 73 -0.45 19.39 1.90
CA VAL A 73 0.26 19.16 3.15
C VAL A 73 1.76 19.37 2.95
N PRO A 74 2.43 20.21 3.77
CA PRO A 74 3.86 20.47 3.60
C PRO A 74 4.71 19.21 3.85
N ILE A 75 5.82 19.10 3.11
CA ILE A 75 6.70 17.91 3.13
C ILE A 75 7.25 17.59 4.53
N TRP A 76 7.57 18.60 5.33
CA TRP A 76 8.10 18.38 6.67
C TRP A 76 7.09 17.67 7.58
N LEU A 77 5.79 17.94 7.42
CA LEU A 77 4.75 17.29 8.20
C LEU A 77 4.54 15.84 7.74
N ARG A 78 4.62 15.58 6.43
CA ARG A 78 4.60 14.22 5.88
C ARG A 78 5.76 13.38 6.42
N LEU A 79 6.98 13.95 6.45
CA LEU A 79 8.15 13.30 7.05
C LEU A 79 7.99 13.10 8.56
N ALA A 80 7.44 14.08 9.27
CA ALA A 80 7.15 13.96 10.70
C ALA A 80 6.12 12.86 10.98
N ALA A 81 5.11 12.69 10.13
CA ALA A 81 4.14 11.60 10.25
C ALA A 81 4.77 10.22 10.05
N VAL A 82 5.66 10.07 9.05
CA VAL A 82 6.43 8.83 8.86
C VAL A 82 7.30 8.53 10.08
N ALA A 83 8.03 9.52 10.58
CA ALA A 83 8.84 9.36 11.79
C ALA A 83 7.98 9.03 13.02
N GLY A 84 6.85 9.72 13.19
CA GLY A 84 5.87 9.47 14.24
C GLY A 84 5.35 8.05 14.21
N GLY A 85 5.05 7.52 13.02
CA GLY A 85 4.65 6.12 12.81
C GLY A 85 5.70 5.11 13.27
N VAL A 86 6.96 5.34 12.91
CA VAL A 86 8.08 4.47 13.31
C VAL A 86 8.28 4.51 14.83
N VAL A 87 8.22 5.71 15.41
CA VAL A 87 8.34 5.90 16.87
C VAL A 87 7.17 5.22 17.60
N GLY A 88 5.94 5.41 17.15
CA GLY A 88 4.76 4.78 17.75
C GLY A 88 4.79 3.26 17.63
N TYR A 89 5.22 2.72 16.49
CA TYR A 89 5.44 1.28 16.31
C TYR A 89 6.41 0.73 17.37
N LYS A 90 7.55 1.39 17.56
CA LYS A 90 8.58 0.93 18.52
C LYS A 90 8.18 1.10 19.98
N LEU A 91 7.58 2.23 20.34
CA LEU A 91 7.18 2.51 21.72
C LEU A 91 6.04 1.60 22.21
N LEU A 92 5.20 1.11 21.30
CA LEU A 92 3.99 0.35 21.63
C LEU A 92 4.15 -1.16 21.38
N ASN A 93 5.36 -1.68 21.61
CA ASN A 93 5.72 -3.11 21.51
C ASN A 93 5.60 -3.69 20.09
N ASP A 94 6.15 -3.01 19.09
CA ASP A 94 6.21 -3.50 17.70
C ASP A 94 4.82 -3.85 17.12
N ARG A 95 3.78 -3.12 17.56
CA ARG A 95 2.42 -3.26 17.07
C ARG A 95 2.21 -2.39 15.83
N LEU A 96 1.98 -3.03 14.67
CA LEU A 96 1.76 -2.32 13.41
C LEU A 96 0.65 -1.26 13.51
N MET A 97 -0.49 -1.63 14.10
CA MET A 97 -1.63 -0.71 14.27
C MET A 97 -1.27 0.53 15.08
N ALA A 98 -0.40 0.37 16.09
CA ALA A 98 0.03 1.48 16.92
C ALA A 98 0.88 2.48 16.12
N GLY A 99 1.74 1.99 15.23
CA GLY A 99 2.47 2.81 14.28
C GLY A 99 1.55 3.57 13.32
N ILE A 100 0.60 2.88 12.70
CA ILE A 100 -0.36 3.50 11.75
C ILE A 100 -1.13 4.63 12.44
N VAL A 101 -1.74 4.34 13.59
CA VAL A 101 -2.53 5.31 14.35
C VAL A 101 -1.67 6.52 14.75
N SER A 102 -0.44 6.29 15.21
CA SER A 102 0.46 7.40 15.57
C SER A 102 0.84 8.29 14.37
N ALA A 103 1.09 7.71 13.19
CA ALA A 103 1.37 8.46 11.98
C ALA A 103 0.16 9.30 11.54
N GLU A 104 -1.04 8.72 11.59
CA GLU A 104 -2.29 9.40 11.27
C GLU A 104 -2.56 10.56 12.23
N PHE A 105 -2.37 10.36 13.53
CA PHE A 105 -2.52 11.42 14.53
C PHE A 105 -1.55 12.60 14.27
N VAL A 106 -0.29 12.31 13.94
CA VAL A 106 0.69 13.36 13.61
C VAL A 106 0.30 14.09 12.34
N LEU A 107 -0.10 13.37 11.29
CA LEU A 107 -0.45 13.97 10.00
C LEU A 107 -1.73 14.82 10.10
N ILE A 108 -2.81 14.24 10.61
CA ILE A 108 -4.12 14.90 10.70
C ILE A 108 -4.06 16.03 11.74
N GLY A 109 -3.50 15.76 12.92
CA GLY A 109 -3.37 16.76 13.98
C GLY A 109 -2.47 17.92 13.58
N GLY A 110 -1.34 17.64 12.92
CA GLY A 110 -0.46 18.70 12.42
C GLY A 110 -1.08 19.50 11.28
N TRP A 111 -1.86 18.86 10.40
CA TRP A 111 -2.54 19.58 9.32
C TRP A 111 -3.66 20.47 9.85
N ALA A 112 -4.45 19.97 10.80
CA ALA A 112 -5.51 20.75 11.45
C ALA A 112 -4.99 21.95 12.25
N PHE A 113 -3.73 21.92 12.70
CA PHE A 113 -3.09 23.07 13.38
C PHE A 113 -2.58 24.13 12.40
N LEU A 114 -2.32 23.77 11.14
CA LEU A 114 -1.77 24.67 10.11
C LEU A 114 -2.85 25.40 9.30
N ILE A 115 -4.08 24.89 9.30
CA ILE A 115 -5.28 25.51 8.70
C ILE A 115 -5.95 26.43 9.73
#